data_AF-A0A1D9NZ32-F1
#
_entry.id   AF-A0A1D9NZ32-F1
#
_cell.length_a   1.000
_cell.length_b   1.000
_cell.length_c   1.000
_cell.angle_alpha   90.00
_cell.angle_beta   90.00
_cell.angle_gamma   90.00
#
_symmetry.space_group_name_H-M   'P 1'
#
loop_
_entity.id
_entity.type
_entity.pdbx_description
1 polymer ?
#
loop_
_entity_poly.entity_id
_entity_poly.type
_entity_poly.pdbx_seq_one_letter_code
_entity_poly.pdbx_strand_id
1 'polypeptide(L)'
;MVNGPIWTIIDYEWTYGKCIPAKESMWRALYCYRLEDRKREKFDPKPLFGKLGITEKEIQVLLDEEYAFQKYVTGNRKSMVELWKDIGRKVIVPKEITATASAARPDDQIQIYLDNGEGYSEDESMFPEEQYDDKNTVTLDIRVDDTCNTVRIDPAFAPCMVTILNATWNSLNISEGGADVSINPVNGEWISDDSIIFNSDDPNIEFSLTSDRLGVKKKNHLVVKLLMTLIPKNAADAVISSLPEPEVSAPKEKNIIKKLGEKISQKREARYYKDDEE
;
A
#
# COMPACT_ATOMS: atom_id res chain seq x y z
N MET A 1 -23.92 -35.24 0.66
CA MET A 1 -24.83 -36.39 0.87
C MET A 1 -25.38 -36.82 -0.47
N VAL A 2 -25.36 -38.11 -0.79
CA VAL A 2 -25.85 -38.63 -2.09
C VAL A 2 -27.05 -39.53 -1.81
N ASN A 3 -28.18 -39.23 -2.43
CA ASN A 3 -29.41 -40.02 -2.36
C ASN A 3 -29.87 -40.34 -3.80
N GLY A 4 -29.40 -41.49 -4.33
CA GLY A 4 -29.64 -41.87 -5.72
C GLY A 4 -29.09 -40.83 -6.70
N PRO A 5 -29.93 -40.24 -7.58
CA PRO A 5 -29.49 -39.19 -8.51
C PRO A 5 -29.34 -37.81 -7.85
N ILE A 6 -29.78 -37.64 -6.60
CA ILE A 6 -29.78 -36.35 -5.92
C ILE A 6 -28.48 -36.20 -5.12
N TRP A 7 -27.74 -35.14 -5.44
CA TRP A 7 -26.52 -34.77 -4.74
C TRP A 7 -26.76 -33.51 -3.93
N THR A 8 -26.57 -33.60 -2.62
CA THR A 8 -26.67 -32.46 -1.69
C THR A 8 -25.27 -32.09 -1.22
N ILE A 9 -24.87 -30.86 -1.47
CA ILE A 9 -23.65 -30.26 -0.91
C ILE A 9 -24.08 -29.42 0.28
N ILE A 10 -23.36 -29.56 1.38
CA ILE A 10 -23.58 -28.77 2.59
C ILE A 10 -22.23 -28.17 2.97
N ASP A 11 -22.24 -26.87 3.19
CA ASP A 11 -21.14 -26.18 3.83
C ASP A 11 -21.52 -25.99 5.31
N TYR A 12 -20.76 -26.63 6.20
CA TYR A 12 -21.08 -26.65 7.63
C TYR A 12 -20.75 -25.34 8.34
N GLU A 13 -19.97 -24.46 7.71
CA GLU A 13 -19.66 -23.16 8.29
C GLU A 13 -20.76 -22.14 8.01
N TRP A 14 -21.66 -22.45 7.07
CA TRP A 14 -22.67 -21.50 6.65
C TRP A 14 -23.85 -21.42 7.61
N THR A 15 -24.20 -20.19 8.00
CA THR A 15 -25.24 -19.91 8.99
C THR A 15 -26.44 -19.13 8.42
N TYR A 16 -26.53 -18.93 7.11
CA TYR A 16 -27.65 -18.19 6.52
C TYR A 16 -28.94 -19.02 6.44
N GLY A 17 -30.07 -18.35 6.70
CA GLY A 17 -31.41 -18.94 6.59
C GLY A 17 -31.94 -19.08 5.15
N LYS A 18 -31.08 -19.02 4.13
CA LYS A 18 -31.46 -19.14 2.71
C LYS A 18 -30.77 -20.35 2.06
N CYS A 19 -31.46 -20.96 1.08
CA CYS A 19 -30.86 -22.00 0.25
C CYS A 19 -29.87 -21.34 -0.72
N ILE A 20 -28.65 -21.87 -0.78
CA ILE A 20 -27.59 -21.34 -1.63
C ILE A 20 -27.51 -22.17 -2.92
N PRO A 21 -27.41 -21.51 -4.09
CA PRO A 21 -27.11 -22.19 -5.33
C PRO A 21 -25.83 -23.04 -5.26
N ALA A 22 -25.91 -24.27 -5.78
CA ALA A 22 -24.78 -25.21 -5.78
C ALA A 22 -23.50 -24.66 -6.45
N LYS A 23 -23.65 -23.77 -7.44
CA LYS A 23 -22.52 -23.10 -8.11
C LYS A 23 -21.71 -22.23 -7.14
N GLU A 24 -22.37 -21.56 -6.19
CA GLU A 24 -21.74 -20.68 -5.20
C GLU A 24 -21.06 -21.51 -4.12
N SER A 25 -21.70 -22.58 -3.66
CA SER A 25 -21.07 -23.55 -2.75
C SER A 25 -19.80 -24.18 -3.35
N MET A 26 -19.83 -24.52 -4.65
CA MET A 26 -18.64 -25.05 -5.33
C MET A 26 -17.54 -24.00 -5.52
N TRP A 27 -17.93 -22.77 -5.85
CA TRP A 27 -16.97 -21.67 -5.91
C TRP A 27 -16.24 -21.49 -4.58
N ARG A 28 -16.99 -21.40 -3.48
CA ARG A 28 -16.47 -21.21 -2.13
C ARG A 28 -15.58 -22.38 -1.69
N ALA A 29 -16.00 -23.62 -1.94
CA ALA A 29 -15.20 -24.79 -1.63
C ALA A 29 -13.83 -24.77 -2.35
N LEU A 30 -13.80 -24.41 -3.64
CA LEU A 30 -12.54 -24.29 -4.40
C LEU A 30 -11.70 -23.10 -3.95
N TYR A 31 -12.33 -21.99 -3.58
CA TYR A 31 -11.68 -20.80 -3.03
C TYR A 31 -10.99 -21.11 -1.69
N CYS A 32 -11.73 -21.66 -0.72
CA CYS A 32 -11.21 -22.08 0.57
C CYS A 32 -10.10 -23.13 0.42
N TYR A 33 -10.31 -24.15 -0.44
CA TYR A 33 -9.30 -25.18 -0.72
C TYR A 33 -7.95 -24.57 -1.14
N ARG A 34 -7.97 -23.54 -2.00
CA ARG A 34 -6.76 -22.85 -2.45
C ARG A 34 -6.09 -22.05 -1.33
N LEU A 35 -6.87 -21.41 -0.45
CA LEU A 35 -6.36 -20.55 0.62
C LEU A 35 -5.80 -21.30 1.83
N GLU A 36 -6.25 -22.53 2.10
CA GLU A 36 -5.77 -23.32 3.25
C GLU A 36 -4.27 -23.65 3.21
N ASP A 37 -3.77 -24.00 2.02
CA ASP A 37 -2.43 -24.54 1.67
C ASP A 37 -1.60 -23.62 0.77
N ARG A 38 -0.49 -22.99 1.21
CA ARG A 38 0.41 -22.27 0.26
C ARG A 38 0.91 -23.16 -0.87
N LYS A 39 1.08 -24.47 -0.65
CA LYS A 39 1.42 -25.45 -1.69
C LYS A 39 0.37 -25.53 -2.80
N ARG A 40 -0.87 -25.12 -2.51
CA ARG A 40 -2.02 -25.12 -3.42
C ARG A 40 -2.15 -23.82 -4.20
N GLU A 41 -1.29 -22.82 -3.99
CA GLU A 41 -1.29 -21.56 -4.76
C GLU A 41 -1.16 -21.80 -6.28
N LYS A 42 -0.44 -22.87 -6.67
CA LYS A 42 -0.24 -23.32 -8.06
C LYS A 42 -1.49 -23.87 -8.73
N PHE A 43 -2.52 -24.21 -7.96
CA PHE A 43 -3.79 -24.66 -8.49
C PHE A 43 -4.61 -23.47 -8.97
N ASP A 44 -4.94 -23.44 -10.26
CA ASP A 44 -5.82 -22.43 -10.84
C ASP A 44 -7.26 -22.95 -10.92
N PRO A 45 -8.21 -22.41 -10.13
CA PRO A 45 -9.61 -22.81 -10.17
C PRO A 45 -10.39 -22.18 -11.33
N LYS A 46 -9.83 -21.19 -12.06
CA LYS A 46 -10.53 -20.49 -13.15
C LYS A 46 -11.13 -21.42 -14.22
N PRO A 47 -10.44 -22.49 -14.69
CA PRO A 47 -11.01 -23.41 -15.66
C PRO A 47 -12.24 -24.16 -15.14
N LEU A 48 -12.31 -24.43 -13.82
CA LEU A 48 -13.47 -25.07 -13.19
C LEU A 48 -14.64 -24.09 -13.06
N PHE A 49 -14.36 -22.83 -12.69
CA PHE A 49 -15.36 -21.77 -12.67
C PHE A 49 -15.99 -21.55 -14.05
N GLY A 50 -15.18 -21.58 -15.11
CA GLY A 50 -15.68 -21.53 -16.48
C GLY A 50 -16.63 -22.67 -16.84
N LYS A 51 -16.35 -23.91 -16.40
CA LYS A 51 -17.25 -25.06 -16.58
C LYS A 51 -18.55 -24.95 -15.80
N LEU A 52 -18.53 -24.24 -14.67
CA LEU A 52 -19.71 -23.95 -13.84
C LEU A 52 -20.51 -22.74 -14.35
N GLY A 53 -20.04 -22.07 -15.41
CA GLY A 53 -20.67 -20.86 -15.95
C GLY A 53 -20.53 -19.63 -15.05
N ILE A 54 -19.54 -19.63 -14.14
CA ILE A 54 -19.30 -18.52 -13.23
C ILE A 54 -18.40 -17.51 -13.92
N THR A 55 -18.92 -16.31 -14.14
CA THR A 55 -18.22 -15.21 -14.78
C THR A 55 -17.28 -14.48 -13.80
N GLU A 56 -16.29 -13.75 -14.32
CA GLU A 56 -15.36 -12.99 -13.48
C GLU A 56 -16.07 -11.89 -12.67
N LYS A 57 -17.16 -11.33 -13.21
CA LYS A 57 -18.04 -10.40 -12.47
C LYS A 57 -18.76 -11.08 -11.30
N GLU A 58 -19.30 -12.28 -11.51
CA GLU A 58 -19.91 -13.06 -10.43
C GLU A 58 -18.88 -13.47 -9.38
N ILE A 59 -17.65 -13.81 -9.78
CA ILE A 59 -16.56 -14.10 -8.84
C ILE A 59 -16.31 -12.89 -7.93
N GLN A 60 -16.28 -11.68 -8.47
CA GLN A 60 -16.08 -10.48 -7.65
C GLN A 60 -17.21 -10.28 -6.63
N VAL A 61 -18.46 -10.48 -7.05
CA VAL A 61 -19.61 -10.41 -6.14
C VAL A 61 -19.51 -11.47 -5.05
N LEU A 62 -19.15 -12.70 -5.41
CA LEU A 62 -18.98 -13.81 -4.45
C LEU A 62 -17.83 -13.56 -3.48
N LEU A 63 -16.74 -12.91 -3.92
CA LEU A 63 -15.65 -12.49 -3.04
C LEU A 63 -16.13 -11.46 -2.01
N ASP A 64 -16.89 -10.47 -2.45
CA ASP A 64 -17.42 -9.42 -1.57
C ASP A 64 -18.42 -10.02 -0.56
N GLU A 65 -19.28 -10.94 -1.01
CA GLU A 65 -20.21 -11.69 -0.14
C GLU A 65 -19.47 -12.60 0.86
N GLU A 66 -18.40 -13.27 0.44
CA GLU A 66 -17.57 -14.08 1.34
C GLU A 66 -16.85 -13.22 2.37
N TYR A 67 -16.31 -12.06 1.98
CA TYR A 67 -15.70 -11.13 2.94
C TYR A 67 -16.73 -10.63 3.96
N ALA A 68 -17.91 -10.23 3.51
CA ALA A 68 -19.00 -9.82 4.37
C ALA A 68 -19.45 -10.96 5.30
N PHE A 69 -19.48 -12.19 4.79
CA PHE A 69 -19.79 -13.38 5.58
C PHE A 69 -18.76 -13.63 6.69
N GLN A 70 -17.47 -13.58 6.38
CA GLN A 70 -16.40 -13.75 7.37
C GLN A 70 -16.50 -12.69 8.48
N LYS A 71 -16.78 -11.42 8.12
CA LYS A 71 -17.03 -10.35 9.09
C LYS A 71 -18.29 -10.56 9.92
N TYR A 72 -19.36 -11.05 9.30
CA TYR A 72 -20.59 -11.41 10.01
C TYR A 72 -20.35 -12.52 11.04
N VAL A 73 -19.55 -13.55 10.68
CA VAL A 73 -19.19 -14.65 11.57
C VAL A 73 -18.33 -14.19 12.75
N THR A 74 -17.36 -13.29 12.53
CA THR A 74 -16.51 -12.76 13.60
C THR A 74 -17.26 -11.79 14.51
N GLY A 75 -18.24 -11.05 13.98
CA GLY A 75 -19.07 -10.11 14.75
C GLY A 75 -18.20 -9.06 15.47
N ASN A 76 -18.35 -8.95 16.79
CA ASN A 76 -17.53 -8.05 17.62
C ASN A 76 -16.18 -8.66 18.04
N ARG A 77 -15.85 -9.87 17.57
CA ARG A 77 -14.55 -10.53 17.81
C ARG A 77 -13.67 -10.41 16.56
N LYS A 78 -12.40 -10.75 16.72
CA LYS A 78 -11.43 -10.80 15.63
C LYS A 78 -11.11 -12.26 15.28
N SER A 79 -11.02 -12.56 13.99
CA SER A 79 -10.49 -13.83 13.48
C SER A 79 -9.04 -14.03 13.91
N MET A 80 -8.53 -15.26 13.84
CA MET A 80 -7.12 -15.54 14.14
C MET A 80 -6.18 -14.74 13.24
N VAL A 81 -6.57 -14.51 11.98
CA VAL A 81 -5.80 -13.69 11.04
C VAL A 81 -5.80 -12.22 11.46
N GLU A 82 -6.95 -11.68 11.87
CA GLU A 82 -7.04 -10.30 12.37
C GLU A 82 -6.29 -10.12 13.69
N LEU A 83 -6.38 -11.08 14.62
CA LEU A 83 -5.59 -11.08 15.85
C LEU A 83 -4.09 -11.19 15.55
N TRP A 84 -3.71 -12.08 14.64
CA TRP A 84 -2.31 -12.24 14.22
C TRP A 84 -1.77 -10.99 13.50
N LYS A 85 -2.62 -10.28 12.75
CA LYS A 85 -2.33 -8.96 12.17
C LYS A 85 -2.20 -7.88 13.25
N ASP A 86 -3.12 -7.82 14.21
CA ASP A 86 -3.07 -6.87 15.33
C ASP A 86 -1.82 -7.07 16.21
N ILE A 87 -1.40 -8.32 16.40
CA ILE A 87 -0.18 -8.69 17.14
C ILE A 87 1.09 -8.29 16.36
N GLY A 88 0.95 -7.75 15.15
CA GLY A 88 2.03 -7.07 14.42
C GLY A 88 3.07 -8.03 13.83
N ARG A 89 2.76 -9.32 13.67
CA ARG A 89 3.62 -10.33 13.01
C ARG A 89 5.07 -10.41 13.53
N LYS A 90 5.41 -9.87 14.70
CA LYS A 90 6.79 -9.90 15.20
C LYS A 90 7.07 -11.25 15.87
N VAL A 91 7.87 -12.10 15.23
CA VAL A 91 8.65 -13.12 15.93
C VAL A 91 9.73 -12.35 16.69
N ILE A 92 9.46 -12.00 17.94
CA ILE A 92 10.43 -11.32 18.79
C ILE A 92 11.56 -12.31 19.08
N VAL A 93 12.75 -12.06 18.54
CA VAL A 93 13.96 -12.77 18.98
C VAL A 93 14.22 -12.29 20.42
N PRO A 94 14.27 -13.18 21.44
CA PRO A 94 14.36 -12.77 22.84
C PRO A 94 15.57 -11.86 23.19
N LYS A 95 16.57 -11.81 22.30
CA LYS A 95 17.75 -10.97 22.43
C LYS A 95 17.49 -9.47 22.14
N GLU A 96 16.32 -9.14 21.59
CA GLU A 96 15.90 -7.78 21.24
C GLU A 96 14.92 -7.17 22.25
N ILE A 97 14.57 -7.89 23.32
CA ILE A 97 13.82 -7.33 24.44
C ILE A 97 14.78 -6.45 25.26
N THR A 98 15.02 -5.24 24.74
CA THR A 98 15.52 -4.13 25.55
C THR A 98 14.29 -3.45 26.14
N ALA A 99 14.35 -3.18 27.44
CA ALA A 99 13.20 -2.93 28.29
C ALA A 99 12.48 -1.60 27.99
N THR A 100 11.50 -1.61 27.08
CA THR A 100 10.35 -0.69 27.06
C THR A 100 9.24 -1.30 26.19
N ALA A 101 8.67 -2.42 26.62
CA ALA A 101 7.38 -2.87 26.11
C ALA A 101 6.28 -1.96 26.71
N SER A 102 6.14 -0.76 26.15
CA SER A 102 4.94 0.06 26.31
C SER A 102 3.98 -0.31 25.17
N ALA A 103 2.68 -0.16 25.40
CA ALA A 103 1.62 -0.25 24.39
C ALA A 103 1.68 0.93 23.36
N ALA A 104 2.88 1.34 22.99
CA ALA A 104 3.16 2.40 22.02
C ALA A 104 3.03 1.87 20.59
N ARG A 105 2.57 2.73 19.68
CA ARG A 105 2.55 2.45 18.24
C ARG A 105 3.99 2.10 17.78
N PRO A 106 4.17 1.12 16.88
CA PRO A 106 5.47 0.88 16.27
C PRO A 106 5.96 2.15 15.56
N ASP A 107 7.23 2.50 15.74
CA ASP A 107 7.84 3.69 15.10
C ASP A 107 7.76 3.65 13.57
N ASP A 108 7.68 2.45 12.98
CA ASP A 108 7.59 2.19 11.54
C ASP A 108 6.14 2.08 11.02
N GLN A 109 5.15 2.45 11.83
CA GLN A 109 3.75 2.44 11.40
C GLN A 109 3.45 3.61 10.46
N ILE A 110 2.74 3.31 9.37
CA ILE A 110 2.31 4.28 8.36
C ILE A 110 0.93 4.84 8.73
N GLN A 111 0.70 6.14 8.51
CA GLN A 111 -0.60 6.78 8.60
C GLN A 111 -0.86 7.62 7.35
N ILE A 112 -2.10 7.64 6.87
CA ILE A 112 -2.50 8.36 5.65
C ILE A 112 -3.64 9.32 6.00
N TYR A 113 -3.56 10.53 5.47
CA TYR A 113 -4.61 11.54 5.57
C TYR A 113 -5.06 11.96 4.18
N LEU A 114 -6.37 12.16 4.04
CA LEU A 114 -6.99 12.68 2.82
C LEU A 114 -7.56 14.05 3.15
N ASP A 115 -7.13 15.07 2.41
CA ASP A 115 -7.66 16.43 2.55
C ASP A 115 -8.65 16.72 1.40
N ASN A 116 -9.92 16.94 1.75
CA ASN A 116 -10.98 17.32 0.83
C ASN A 116 -11.23 18.85 0.81
N GLY A 117 -10.29 19.65 1.33
CA GLY A 117 -10.34 21.11 1.41
C GLY A 117 -10.62 21.67 2.81
N GLU A 118 -10.76 20.82 3.82
CA GLU A 118 -10.96 21.21 5.22
C GLU A 118 -9.71 20.96 6.09
N GLY A 119 -8.63 20.45 5.50
CA GLY A 119 -7.39 20.11 6.18
C GLY A 119 -7.35 18.65 6.65
N TYR A 120 -6.47 18.37 7.62
CA TYR A 120 -6.25 17.02 8.15
C TYR A 120 -6.89 16.85 9.52
N SER A 121 -7.49 15.68 9.76
CA SER A 121 -7.99 15.26 11.08
C SER A 121 -7.47 13.87 11.42
N GLU A 122 -7.07 13.68 12.67
CA GLU A 122 -6.67 12.36 13.20
C GLU A 122 -7.83 11.35 13.12
N ASP A 123 -9.06 11.79 13.34
CA ASP A 123 -10.25 10.93 13.32
C ASP A 123 -10.60 10.43 11.90
N GLU A 124 -10.16 11.16 10.87
CA GLU A 124 -10.41 10.85 9.46
C GLU A 124 -9.19 10.22 8.77
N SER A 125 -8.09 10.09 9.51
CA SER A 125 -6.89 9.40 9.04
C SER A 125 -7.10 7.88 8.98
N MET A 126 -6.25 7.21 8.22
CA MET A 126 -6.27 5.76 8.09
C MET A 126 -4.89 5.13 8.27
N PHE A 127 -4.87 3.97 8.91
CA PHE A 127 -3.70 3.11 9.00
C PHE A 127 -3.86 2.02 7.93
N PRO A 128 -3.01 1.98 6.88
CA PRO A 128 -3.10 0.96 5.85
C PRO A 128 -2.85 -0.44 6.43
N GLU A 129 -3.41 -1.47 5.78
CA GLU A 129 -3.11 -2.86 6.15
C GLU A 129 -1.70 -3.27 5.71
N GLU A 130 -1.17 -2.60 4.69
CA GLU A 130 0.16 -2.78 4.16
C GLU A 130 1.21 -2.30 5.17
N GLN A 131 2.21 -3.15 5.38
CA GLN A 131 3.35 -2.88 6.25
C GLN A 131 4.63 -3.01 5.45
N TYR A 132 5.71 -2.42 5.96
CA TYR A 132 7.04 -2.62 5.40
C TYR A 132 7.41 -4.11 5.42
N ASP A 133 7.94 -4.61 4.30
CA ASP A 133 8.45 -5.97 4.15
C ASP A 133 9.87 -6.12 4.75
N ASP A 134 10.45 -7.32 4.63
CA ASP A 134 11.81 -7.62 5.12
C ASP A 134 12.91 -6.77 4.45
N LYS A 135 12.59 -6.04 3.37
CA LYS A 135 13.47 -5.11 2.66
C LYS A 135 13.09 -3.65 2.96
N ASN A 136 12.33 -3.42 4.03
CA ASN A 136 11.74 -2.14 4.43
C ASN A 136 10.96 -1.44 3.31
N THR A 137 10.34 -2.21 2.42
CA THR A 137 9.58 -1.68 1.29
C THR A 137 8.08 -1.87 1.52
N VAL A 138 7.27 -0.88 1.13
CA VAL A 138 5.80 -0.95 1.14
C VAL A 138 5.24 -0.42 -0.17
N THR A 139 4.08 -0.94 -0.59
CA THR A 139 3.31 -0.39 -1.72
C THR A 139 1.92 -0.04 -1.21
N LEU A 140 1.54 1.22 -1.32
CA LEU A 140 0.27 1.77 -0.87
C LEU A 140 -0.60 2.03 -2.09
N ASP A 141 -1.81 1.47 -2.13
CA ASP A 141 -2.85 1.77 -3.14
C ASP A 141 -3.94 2.62 -2.49
N ILE A 142 -3.83 3.94 -2.64
CA ILE A 142 -4.67 4.92 -1.98
C ILE A 142 -5.78 5.32 -2.94
N ARG A 143 -7.02 5.03 -2.52
CA ARG A 143 -8.23 5.35 -3.29
C ARG A 143 -8.78 6.69 -2.84
N VAL A 144 -8.96 7.59 -3.80
CA VAL A 144 -9.50 8.93 -3.55
C VAL A 144 -10.58 9.25 -4.58
N ASP A 145 -11.57 10.05 -4.18
CA ASP A 145 -12.60 10.56 -5.09
C ASP A 145 -12.14 11.86 -5.79
N ASP A 146 -13.06 12.53 -6.48
CA ASP A 146 -12.81 13.79 -7.19
C ASP A 146 -12.81 15.03 -6.29
N THR A 147 -13.06 14.88 -4.99
CA THR A 147 -13.05 15.98 -4.02
C THR A 147 -11.76 16.07 -3.21
N CYS A 148 -10.93 15.03 -3.25
CA CYS A 148 -9.64 14.99 -2.56
C CYS A 148 -8.62 15.91 -3.25
N ASN A 149 -8.14 16.91 -2.49
CA ASN A 149 -7.13 17.87 -2.92
C ASN A 149 -5.71 17.37 -2.65
N THR A 150 -5.47 16.72 -1.51
CA THR A 150 -4.12 16.29 -1.11
C THR A 150 -4.18 14.95 -0.40
N VAL A 151 -3.21 14.08 -0.70
CA VAL A 151 -2.95 12.87 0.09
C VAL A 151 -1.67 13.10 0.88
N ARG A 152 -1.74 13.03 2.20
CA ARG A 152 -0.58 13.07 3.07
C ARG A 152 -0.26 11.67 3.55
N ILE A 153 0.99 11.26 3.39
CA ILE A 153 1.53 9.98 3.86
C ILE A 153 2.55 10.28 4.95
N ASP A 154 2.29 9.77 6.14
CA ASP A 154 3.21 9.76 7.26
C ASP A 154 3.87 8.38 7.29
N PRO A 155 5.13 8.25 6.84
CA PRO A 155 5.79 6.96 6.65
C PRO A 155 6.22 6.29 7.97
N ALA A 156 6.29 7.04 9.06
CA ALA A 156 6.76 6.60 10.37
C ALA A 156 6.31 7.58 11.46
N PHE A 157 6.46 7.20 12.73
CA PHE A 157 6.34 8.06 13.92
C PHE A 157 7.72 8.39 14.54
N ALA A 158 8.76 8.41 13.70
CA ALA A 158 10.13 8.65 14.12
C ALA A 158 10.98 9.17 12.94
N PRO A 159 12.14 9.77 13.21
CA PRO A 159 13.07 10.20 12.18
C PRO A 159 13.45 9.05 11.24
N CYS A 160 13.38 9.31 9.94
CA CYS A 160 13.53 8.28 8.93
C CYS A 160 14.06 8.85 7.62
N MET A 161 14.52 7.96 6.75
CA MET A 161 14.77 8.25 5.35
C MET A 161 13.80 7.44 4.51
N VAL A 162 13.23 8.10 3.50
CA VAL A 162 12.27 7.51 2.57
C VAL A 162 12.79 7.68 1.16
N THR A 163 12.83 6.59 0.39
CA THR A 163 13.04 6.62 -1.06
C THR A 163 11.74 6.25 -1.76
N ILE A 164 11.25 7.12 -2.64
CA ILE A 164 10.09 6.88 -3.49
C ILE A 164 10.54 6.04 -4.68
N LEU A 165 10.35 4.72 -4.59
CA LEU A 165 10.75 3.78 -5.63
C LEU A 165 9.87 3.88 -6.89
N ASN A 166 8.58 4.18 -6.70
CA ASN A 166 7.63 4.40 -7.78
C ASN A 166 6.40 5.15 -7.26
N ALA A 167 5.82 6.05 -8.05
CA ALA A 167 4.56 6.71 -7.76
C ALA A 167 3.73 6.84 -9.04
N THR A 168 2.45 6.46 -8.99
CA THR A 168 1.55 6.52 -10.14
C THR A 168 0.19 7.10 -9.77
N TRP A 169 -0.39 7.89 -10.67
CA TRP A 169 -1.75 8.38 -10.60
C TRP A 169 -2.57 7.77 -11.74
N ASN A 170 -3.61 7.00 -11.42
CA ASN A 170 -4.46 6.33 -12.43
C ASN A 170 -3.62 5.54 -13.48
N SER A 171 -2.59 4.83 -12.99
CA SER A 171 -1.59 4.08 -13.78
C SER A 171 -0.60 4.91 -14.60
N LEU A 172 -0.65 6.24 -14.53
CA LEU A 172 0.31 7.13 -15.16
C LEU A 172 1.44 7.43 -14.17
N ASN A 173 2.70 7.26 -14.61
CA ASN A 173 3.85 7.46 -13.74
C ASN A 173 4.08 8.95 -13.45
N ILE A 174 4.18 9.30 -12.16
CA ILE A 174 4.36 10.69 -11.71
C ILE A 174 5.80 11.16 -12.00
N SER A 175 6.80 10.35 -11.65
CA SER A 175 8.23 10.67 -11.83
C SER A 175 8.65 10.82 -13.29
N GLU A 176 7.95 10.18 -14.22
CA GLU A 176 8.16 10.28 -15.67
C GLU A 176 7.32 11.40 -16.33
N GLY A 177 6.60 12.20 -15.54
CA GLY A 177 5.76 13.30 -16.02
C GLY A 177 4.44 12.84 -16.68
N GLY A 178 4.03 11.60 -16.46
CA GLY A 178 2.76 11.06 -16.93
C GLY A 178 1.54 11.60 -16.18
N ALA A 179 1.73 12.13 -14.97
CA ALA A 179 0.69 12.82 -14.19
C ALA A 179 1.29 14.02 -13.44
N ASP A 180 0.53 15.11 -13.40
CA ASP A 180 0.94 16.37 -12.75
C ASP A 180 0.54 16.37 -11.26
N VAL A 181 1.24 15.54 -10.48
CA VAL A 181 1.11 15.45 -9.02
C VAL A 181 2.39 15.99 -8.41
N SER A 182 2.30 17.01 -7.56
CA SER A 182 3.47 17.52 -6.84
C SER A 182 3.67 16.74 -5.54
N ILE A 183 4.93 16.46 -5.21
CA ILE A 183 5.33 15.73 -4.00
C ILE A 183 6.10 16.69 -3.10
N ASN A 184 5.60 16.93 -1.89
CA ASN A 184 6.13 17.90 -0.95
C ASN A 184 6.42 17.24 0.40
N PRO A 185 7.70 17.09 0.80
CA PRO A 185 8.04 16.70 2.17
C PRO A 185 7.92 17.92 3.09
N VAL A 186 6.84 18.03 3.90
CA VAL A 186 6.54 19.29 4.61
C VAL A 186 7.58 19.60 5.69
N ASN A 187 8.08 18.57 6.35
CA ASN A 187 9.10 18.64 7.40
C ASN A 187 10.34 17.77 7.09
N GLY A 188 10.58 17.49 5.80
CA GLY A 188 11.71 16.71 5.34
C GLY A 188 12.52 17.45 4.29
N GLU A 189 13.73 16.99 4.07
CA GLU A 189 14.65 17.55 3.07
C GLU A 189 14.95 16.52 1.99
N TRP A 190 14.88 16.95 0.72
CA TRP A 190 15.32 16.12 -0.39
C TRP A 190 16.83 15.97 -0.36
N ILE A 191 17.31 14.73 -0.27
CA ILE A 191 18.74 14.38 -0.32
C ILE A 191 19.17 13.86 -1.70
N SER A 192 18.19 13.46 -2.53
CA SER A 192 18.35 13.10 -3.94
C SER A 192 17.04 13.39 -4.70
N ASP A 193 16.98 13.03 -5.99
CA ASP A 193 15.78 13.16 -6.82
C ASP A 193 14.60 12.26 -6.37
N ASP A 194 14.87 11.26 -5.53
CA ASP A 194 13.92 10.22 -5.12
C ASP A 194 13.92 9.93 -3.61
N SER A 195 14.85 10.52 -2.85
CA SER A 195 15.04 10.23 -1.43
C SER A 195 14.91 11.49 -0.58
N ILE A 196 14.19 11.34 0.52
CA ILE A 196 13.86 12.36 1.49
C ILE A 196 14.37 11.91 2.84
N ILE A 197 14.94 12.82 3.61
CA ILE A 197 15.29 12.58 5.01
C ILE A 197 14.45 13.43 5.94
N PHE A 198 14.04 12.84 7.05
CA PHE A 198 13.26 13.46 8.11
C PHE A 198 14.02 13.35 9.43
N ASN A 199 14.24 14.47 10.10
CA ASN A 199 14.79 14.53 11.46
C ASN A 199 13.71 14.79 12.53
N SER A 200 12.43 14.73 12.14
CA SER A 200 11.28 14.91 13.02
C SER A 200 10.67 13.57 13.46
N ASP A 201 9.92 13.60 14.55
CA ASP A 201 9.16 12.47 15.06
C ASP A 201 7.79 12.30 14.34
N ASP A 202 7.44 13.21 13.44
CA ASP A 202 6.19 13.25 12.67
C ASP A 202 6.40 13.43 11.15
N PRO A 203 7.27 12.62 10.50
CA PRO A 203 7.58 12.77 9.09
C PRO A 203 6.30 12.73 8.25
N ASN A 204 6.20 13.62 7.26
CA ASN A 204 5.04 13.63 6.36
C ASN A 204 5.40 14.04 4.93
N ILE A 205 4.69 13.42 3.98
CA ILE A 205 4.86 13.62 2.54
C ILE A 205 3.49 13.91 1.95
N GLU A 206 3.32 15.08 1.35
CA GLU A 206 2.10 15.48 0.67
C GLU A 206 2.19 15.21 -0.84
N PHE A 207 1.13 14.62 -1.39
CA PHE A 207 0.90 14.46 -2.81
C PHE A 207 -0.28 15.36 -3.20
N SER A 208 0.01 16.49 -3.85
CA SER A 208 -1.03 17.44 -4.24
C SER A 208 -1.70 17.01 -5.54
N LEU A 209 -3.03 16.97 -5.50
CA LEU A 209 -3.91 16.52 -6.58
C LEU A 209 -4.68 17.67 -7.23
N THR A 210 -4.31 18.93 -6.93
CA THR A 210 -5.06 20.12 -7.35
C THR A 210 -4.62 20.71 -8.69
N SER A 211 -3.69 20.08 -9.42
CA SER A 211 -3.25 20.62 -10.72
C SER A 211 -4.39 20.56 -11.75
N ASP A 212 -4.61 21.66 -12.47
CA ASP A 212 -5.55 21.74 -13.60
C ASP A 212 -5.22 20.75 -14.73
N ARG A 213 -3.98 20.24 -14.77
CA ARG A 213 -3.52 19.28 -15.78
C ARG A 213 -3.68 17.83 -15.33
N LEU A 214 -4.08 17.61 -14.08
CA LEU A 214 -4.27 16.27 -13.54
C LEU A 214 -5.59 15.67 -14.05
N GLY A 215 -5.52 14.48 -14.66
CA GLY A 215 -6.71 13.74 -15.06
C GLY A 215 -7.43 13.13 -13.86
N VAL A 216 -8.32 13.91 -13.23
CA VAL A 216 -9.15 13.47 -12.09
C VAL A 216 -10.44 12.83 -12.59
N LYS A 217 -10.79 11.68 -12.01
CA LYS A 217 -12.03 10.91 -12.25
C LYS A 217 -12.85 10.86 -10.96
N LYS A 218 -14.10 10.38 -11.01
CA LYS A 218 -14.91 10.12 -9.79
C LYS A 218 -14.27 9.14 -8.79
N LYS A 219 -13.39 8.27 -9.29
CA LYS A 219 -12.61 7.31 -8.50
C LYS A 219 -11.20 7.28 -9.06
N ASN A 220 -10.23 7.61 -8.24
CA ASN A 220 -8.82 7.67 -8.60
C ASN A 220 -8.00 6.74 -7.72
N HIS A 221 -6.82 6.40 -8.23
CA HIS A 221 -5.83 5.60 -7.53
C HIS A 221 -4.49 6.34 -7.53
N LEU A 222 -3.99 6.64 -6.33
CA LEU A 222 -2.61 7.02 -6.09
C LEU A 222 -1.88 5.79 -5.56
N VAL A 223 -0.99 5.21 -6.36
CA VAL A 223 -0.17 4.06 -5.95
C VAL A 223 1.25 4.52 -5.70
N VAL A 224 1.75 4.34 -4.48
CA VAL A 224 3.09 4.77 -4.06
C VAL A 224 3.86 3.59 -3.50
N LYS A 225 5.06 3.34 -4.02
CA LYS A 225 6.00 2.37 -3.51
C LYS A 225 7.15 3.07 -2.82
N LEU A 226 7.31 2.81 -1.53
CA LEU A 226 8.30 3.43 -0.68
C LEU A 226 9.30 2.39 -0.17
N LEU A 227 10.57 2.77 -0.09
CA LEU A 227 11.56 2.16 0.79
C LEU A 227 11.73 3.11 1.98
N MET A 228 11.63 2.61 3.21
CA MET A 228 11.81 3.42 4.42
C MET A 228 12.93 2.84 5.28
N THR A 229 13.65 3.69 6.01
CA THR A 229 14.58 3.23 7.04
C THR A 229 14.53 4.21 8.20
N LEU A 230 14.30 3.70 9.41
CA LEU A 230 14.41 4.48 10.64
C LEU A 230 15.87 4.88 10.84
N ILE A 231 16.10 6.14 11.18
CA ILE A 231 17.44 6.68 11.38
C ILE A 231 17.47 7.40 12.74
N PRO A 232 18.52 7.25 13.55
CA PRO A 232 18.68 8.07 14.75
C PRO A 232 18.64 9.57 14.43
N LYS A 233 17.91 10.36 15.23
CA LYS A 233 17.73 11.80 15.02
C LYS A 233 19.04 12.56 14.76
N ASN A 234 20.07 12.28 15.54
CA ASN A 234 21.40 12.90 15.39
C ASN A 234 22.08 12.59 14.04
N ALA A 235 21.84 11.40 13.48
CA ALA A 235 22.33 11.05 12.15
C ALA A 235 21.52 11.75 11.05
N ALA A 236 20.20 11.87 11.21
CA ALA A 236 19.36 12.66 10.30
C ALA A 236 19.77 14.15 10.32
N ASP A 237 19.96 14.74 11.51
CA ASP A 237 20.46 16.11 11.68
C ASP A 237 21.82 16.32 11.00
N ALA A 238 22.75 15.35 11.17
CA ALA A 238 24.07 15.43 10.55
C ALA A 238 23.97 15.43 9.01
N VAL A 239 23.12 14.58 8.43
CA VAL A 239 22.90 14.55 6.98
C VAL A 239 22.28 15.87 6.50
N ILE A 240 21.23 16.36 7.16
CA ILE A 240 20.59 17.64 6.81
C ILE A 240 21.60 18.79 6.89
N SER A 241 22.41 18.84 7.95
CA SER A 241 23.44 19.88 8.10
C SER A 241 24.56 19.83 7.06
N SER A 242 24.73 18.68 6.40
CA SER A 242 25.72 18.49 5.34
C SER A 242 25.18 18.81 3.94
N LEU A 243 23.86 18.99 3.80
CA LEU A 243 23.27 19.39 2.53
C LEU A 243 23.74 20.82 2.19
N PRO A 244 24.09 21.08 0.93
CA PRO A 244 24.42 22.42 0.50
C PRO A 244 23.20 23.33 0.70
N GLU A 245 23.41 24.53 1.28
CA GLU A 245 22.33 25.50 1.41
C GLU A 245 21.70 25.76 0.03
N PRO A 246 20.36 25.78 -0.07
CA PRO A 246 19.70 26.09 -1.33
C PRO A 246 20.10 27.52 -1.73
N GLU A 247 20.73 27.68 -2.90
CA GLU A 247 20.99 28.99 -3.47
C GLU A 247 19.69 29.80 -3.48
N VAL A 248 19.65 30.91 -2.73
CA VAL A 248 18.50 31.82 -2.63
C VAL A 248 18.08 32.23 -4.03
N SER A 249 17.07 31.56 -4.55
CA SER A 249 16.41 31.91 -5.79
C SER A 249 14.91 31.89 -5.53
N ALA A 250 14.28 33.05 -5.79
CA ALA A 250 12.85 33.32 -5.73
C ALA A 250 11.99 32.09 -6.09
N PRO A 251 10.80 31.91 -5.48
CA PRO A 251 10.04 30.65 -5.48
C PRO A 251 9.98 30.07 -6.89
N LYS A 252 10.82 29.06 -7.13
CA LYS A 252 10.95 28.42 -8.42
C LYS A 252 9.86 27.34 -8.51
N GLU A 253 8.67 27.71 -8.96
CA GLU A 253 7.89 26.84 -9.83
C GLU A 253 8.73 26.55 -11.10
N LYS A 254 9.75 25.70 -11.02
CA LYS A 254 10.60 25.40 -12.18
C LYS A 254 11.05 23.94 -12.20
N ASN A 255 10.30 23.14 -12.96
CA ASN A 255 10.84 22.27 -14.01
C ASN A 255 12.04 21.38 -13.60
N ILE A 256 12.03 20.77 -12.42
CA ILE A 256 13.07 19.79 -12.03
C ILE A 256 12.85 18.47 -12.79
N ILE A 257 11.60 18.14 -13.12
CA ILE A 257 11.18 16.89 -13.78
C ILE A 257 11.75 16.74 -15.20
N LYS A 258 11.95 17.85 -15.95
CA LYS A 258 12.56 17.77 -17.30
C LYS A 258 14.00 17.26 -17.28
N LYS A 259 14.75 17.47 -16.19
CA LYS A 259 16.12 16.96 -16.03
C LYS A 259 16.19 15.53 -15.49
N LEU A 260 15.12 15.05 -14.84
CA LEU A 260 14.98 13.66 -14.35
C LEU A 260 14.99 12.66 -15.51
N GLY A 261 14.20 12.91 -16.56
CA GLY A 261 14.06 11.99 -17.69
C GLY A 261 15.35 11.78 -18.49
N GLU A 262 16.12 12.85 -18.74
CA GLU A 262 17.32 12.79 -19.58
C GLU A 262 18.49 12.07 -18.89
N LYS A 263 18.69 12.27 -17.58
CA LYS A 263 19.82 11.66 -16.84
C LYS A 263 19.59 10.18 -16.51
N ILE A 264 18.35 9.76 -16.28
CA ILE A 264 18.00 8.37 -15.98
C ILE A 264 18.12 7.51 -17.25
N SER A 265 17.74 8.03 -18.42
CA SER A 265 17.95 7.36 -19.71
C SER A 265 19.44 7.10 -19.96
N GLN A 266 20.28 8.12 -19.78
CA GLN A 266 21.72 8.01 -20.00
C GLN A 266 22.42 7.04 -19.01
N LYS A 267 22.01 7.01 -17.74
CA LYS A 267 22.56 6.05 -16.76
C LYS A 267 22.09 4.60 -16.98
N ARG A 268 20.88 4.39 -17.53
CA ARG A 268 20.38 3.05 -17.90
C ARG A 268 21.10 2.50 -19.14
N GLU A 269 21.30 3.31 -20.17
CA GLU A 269 22.07 2.90 -21.37
C GLU A 269 23.53 2.54 -21.01
N ALA A 270 24.18 3.34 -20.17
CA ALA A 270 25.57 3.08 -19.76
C ALA A 270 25.75 1.84 -18.87
N ARG A 271 24.70 1.37 -18.18
CA ARG A 271 24.73 0.07 -17.48
C ARG A 271 24.50 -1.09 -18.43
N TYR A 272 23.58 -0.94 -19.39
CA TYR A 272 23.22 -2.03 -20.31
C TYR A 272 24.37 -2.41 -21.24
N TYR A 273 25.19 -1.45 -21.67
CA TYR A 273 26.37 -1.71 -22.52
C TYR A 273 27.65 -2.11 -21.76
N LYS A 274 27.64 -2.09 -20.43
CA LYS A 274 28.79 -2.55 -19.63
C LYS A 274 28.76 -4.04 -19.31
N ASP A 275 27.58 -4.66 -19.35
CA ASP A 275 27.40 -6.08 -19.03
C ASP A 275 27.55 -6.99 -20.28
N ASP A 276 27.77 -6.41 -21.47
CA ASP A 276 27.98 -7.14 -22.74
C ASP A 276 29.48 -7.22 -23.17
N GLU A 277 30.42 -6.71 -22.36
CA GLU A 277 31.88 -6.73 -22.65
C GLU A 277 32.76 -7.48 -21.60
N GLU A 278 32.22 -8.46 -20.88
CA GLU A 278 33.05 -9.45 -20.13
C GLU A 278 32.79 -10.91 -20.54
#